data_AF-F2L3G0-F1
#
_entry.id   AF-F2L3G0-F1
#
_cell.length_a   1.000
_cell.length_b   1.000
_cell.length_c   1.000
_cell.angle_alpha   90.00
_cell.angle_beta   90.00
_cell.angle_gamma   90.00
#
_symmetry.space_group_name_H-M   'P 1'
#
loop_
_entity.id
_entity.type
_entity.pdbx_description
1 polymer ?
#
loop_
_entity_poly.entity_id
_entity_poly.type
_entity_poly.pdbx_seq_one_letter_code
_entity_poly.pdbx_strand_id
1 'polypeptide(L)' 'MRLVSFKISERVVRGVDMLVTKGIFVTRNEAIRAALDMYFEGTAKRWLEMYNRRKAKS' A
#
# COMPACT_ATOMS: atom_id res chain seq x y z
N MET A 1 -2.97 -17.52 3.68
CA MET A 1 -2.36 -16.27 4.18
C MET A 1 -0.85 -16.46 4.16
N ARG A 2 -0.08 -15.55 3.52
CA ARG A 2 1.38 -15.68 3.41
C ARG A 2 2.05 -14.60 4.26
N LEU A 3 3.03 -14.99 5.08
CA LEU A 3 3.87 -14.03 5.81
C LEU A 3 4.92 -13.48 4.86
N VAL A 4 5.14 -12.17 4.92
CA VAL A 4 6.17 -11.48 4.14
C VAL A 4 7.01 -10.61 5.06
N SER A 5 8.32 -10.55 4.77
CA SER A 5 9.26 -9.67 5.46
C SER A 5 9.95 -8.80 4.41
N PHE A 6 10.00 -7.49 4.66
CA PHE A 6 10.55 -6.52 3.74
C PHE A 6 11.16 -5.35 4.52
N LYS A 7 12.06 -4.61 3.89
CA LYS A 7 12.67 -3.41 4.47
C LYS A 7 11.95 -2.17 3.94
N ILE A 8 11.67 -1.24 4.84
CA ILE A 8 11.16 0.10 4.53
C ILE A 8 11.96 1.14 5.30
N SER A 9 11.90 2.39 4.85
CA SER A 9 12.60 3.48 5.52
C SER A 9 12.03 3.73 6.92
N GLU A 10 12.90 4.14 7.83
CA GLU A 10 12.50 4.45 9.22
C GLU A 10 11.43 5.54 9.28
N ARG A 11 11.48 6.52 8.37
CA ARG A 11 10.46 7.56 8.24
C ARG A 11 9.06 6.96 8.01
N VAL A 12 8.95 5.94 7.16
CA VAL A 12 7.67 5.26 6.89
C VAL A 12 7.22 4.48 8.12
N VAL A 13 8.14 3.77 8.78
CA VAL A 13 7.84 3.04 10.04
C VAL A 13 7.26 3.99 11.09
N ARG A 14 7.92 5.14 11.32
CA ARG A 14 7.43 6.16 12.26
C ARG A 14 6.04 6.70 11.89
N GLY A 15 5.78 6.85 10.59
CA GLY A 15 4.46 7.23 10.09
C GLY A 15 3.38 6.20 10.45
N VAL A 16 3.65 4.92 10.20
CA VAL A 16 2.75 3.81 10.56
C VAL A 16 2.52 3.76 12.07
N ASP A 17 3.59 3.91 12.86
CA ASP A 17 3.51 3.93 14.32
C ASP A 17 2.62 5.02 14.85
N MET A 18 2.75 6.23 14.32
CA MET A 18 1.92 7.35 14.71
C MET A 18 0.42 7.08 14.46
N LEU A 19 0.07 6.37 13.38
CA LEU A 19 -1.32 6.01 13.11
C LEU A 19 -1.86 5.00 14.14
N VAL A 20 -1.03 4.05 14.56
CA VAL A 20 -1.37 3.09 15.62
C VAL A 20 -1.48 3.79 16.98
N THR A 21 -0.52 4.65 17.33
CA THR A 21 -0.55 5.44 18.57
C THR A 21 -1.78 6.34 18.66
N LYS A 22 -2.25 6.88 17.53
CA LYS A 22 -3.48 7.67 17.46
C LYS A 22 -4.77 6.83 17.54
N GLY A 23 -4.68 5.51 17.57
CA GLY A 23 -5.83 4.60 17.59
C GLY A 23 -6.58 4.52 16.26
N ILE A 24 -6.01 5.02 15.16
CA ILE A 24 -6.64 4.93 13.83
C ILE A 24 -6.62 3.48 13.33
N PHE A 25 -5.53 2.75 13.63
CA PHE A 25 -5.40 1.32 13.38
C PHE A 25 -5.00 0.61 14.65
N VAL A 26 -5.49 -0.62 14.82
CA VAL A 26 -5.18 -1.44 16.01
C VAL A 26 -3.75 -1.96 15.93
N THR A 27 -3.28 -2.28 14.71
CA THR A 27 -1.95 -2.85 14.50
C THR A 27 -1.23 -2.24 13.30
N ARG A 28 0.10 -2.34 13.29
CA ARG A 28 0.93 -1.98 12.11
C ARG A 28 0.53 -2.77 10.87
N ASN A 29 0.20 -4.06 11.03
CA ASN A 29 -0.19 -4.94 9.92
C ASN A 29 -1.49 -4.47 9.25
N GLU A 30 -2.46 -4.04 10.05
CA GLU A 30 -3.72 -3.49 9.55
C GLU A 30 -3.47 -2.20 8.76
N ALA A 31 -2.71 -1.27 9.33
CA ALA A 31 -2.35 0.00 8.68
C ALA A 31 -1.64 -0.23 7.34
N ILE A 32 -0.68 -1.17 7.29
CA ILE A 32 0.06 -1.50 6.07
C ILE A 32 -0.85 -2.12 5.02
N ARG A 33 -1.77 -3.02 5.40
CA ARG A 33 -2.72 -3.62 4.46
C ARG A 33 -3.66 -2.57 3.87
N ALA A 34 -4.24 -1.71 4.71
CA ALA A 34 -5.11 -0.64 4.25
C ALA A 34 -4.38 0.29 3.26
N ALA A 35 -3.12 0.64 3.53
CA ALA A 35 -2.32 1.45 2.61
C ALA A 35 -2.06 0.75 1.26
N LEU A 36 -1.80 -0.56 1.28
CA LEU A 36 -1.62 -1.35 0.07
C LEU A 36 -2.92 -1.46 -0.72
N ASP A 37 -4.04 -1.74 -0.07
CA ASP A 37 -5.35 -1.84 -0.72
C ASP A 37 -5.71 -0.52 -1.40
N MET A 38 -5.55 0.62 -0.71
CA MET A 38 -5.74 1.95 -1.30
C MET A 38 -4.82 2.20 -2.51
N TYR A 39 -3.56 1.77 -2.43
CA TYR A 39 -2.62 1.89 -3.54
C TYR A 39 -3.06 1.05 -4.75
N PHE A 40 -3.49 -0.19 -4.51
CA PHE A 40 -3.88 -1.10 -5.58
C PHE A 40 -5.21 -0.70 -6.23
N GLU A 41 -6.21 -0.34 -5.44
CA GLU A 41 -7.53 0.09 -5.93
C GLU A 41 -7.47 1.43 -6.67
N GLY A 42 -6.64 2.36 -6.19
CA GLY A 42 -6.51 3.68 -6.78
C GLY A 42 -5.46 3.73 -7.89
N THR A 43 -4.19 3.69 -7.49
CA THR A 43 -3.07 4.06 -8.36
C THR A 43 -2.64 2.92 -9.27
N ALA A 44 -2.50 1.71 -8.73
CA ALA A 44 -2.03 0.57 -9.52
C ALA A 44 -3.05 0.14 -10.58
N LYS A 45 -4.35 0.11 -10.23
CA LYS A 45 -5.42 -0.20 -11.19
C LYS A 45 -5.43 0.76 -12.38
N ARG A 46 -5.38 2.08 -12.11
CA ARG A 46 -5.32 3.11 -13.16
C ARG A 46 -4.06 3.00 -14.02
N TRP A 47 -2.91 2.73 -13.40
CA TRP A 47 -1.67 2.52 -14.15
C TRP A 47 -1.76 1.30 -15.08
N LEU A 48 -2.30 0.18 -14.59
CA LEU A 48 -2.47 -1.05 -15.37
C LEU A 48 -3.42 -0.85 -16.56
N GLU A 49 -4.54 -0.14 -16.35
CA GLU A 49 -5.46 0.22 -17.42
C GLU A 49 -4.79 1.07 -18.51
N MET A 50 -3.98 2.07 -18.13
CA MET A 50 -3.22 2.87 -19.09
C MET A 50 -2.20 2.03 -19.86
N TYR A 51 -1.47 1.15 -19.17
CA TYR A 51 -0.50 0.26 -19.80
C TYR A 51 -1.16 -0.65 -20.85
N ASN A 52 -2.28 -1.30 -20.50
CA ASN A 52 -3.01 -2.17 -21.42
C ASN A 52 -3.56 -1.40 -22.63
N ARG A 53 -4.06 -0.18 -22.44
CA ARG A 53 -4.50 0.68 -23.55
C ARG A 53 -3.36 1.05 -24.51
N ARG A 54 -2.15 1.29 -24.00
CA ARG A 54 -0.97 1.57 -24.85
C ARG A 54 -0.57 0.33 -25.64
N LYS A 55 -0.57 -0.84 -24.99
CA LYS A 55 -0.23 -2.11 -25.64
C LYS A 55 -1.23 -2.49 -26.73
N ALA A 56 -2.53 -2.24 -26.52
CA ALA A 56 -3.57 -2.55 -27.51
C ALA A 56 -3.59 -1.59 -28.72
N LYS A 57 -2.88 -0.46 -28.65
CA LYS A 57 -2.71 0.51 -29.75
C LYS A 57 -1.41 0.31 -30.54
N SER A 58 -0.53 -0.58 -30.07
CA SER A 58 0.71 -0.98 -30.75
C SER A 58 0.49 -2.28 -31.49
#